data_AF-A0A1H4DEE3-F1
#
_entry.id   AF-A0A1H4DEE3-F1
#
_cell.length_a   1.000
_cell.length_b   1.000
_cell.length_c   1.000
_cell.angle_alpha   90.00
_cell.angle_beta   90.00
_cell.angle_gamma   90.00
#
_symmetry.space_group_name_H-M   'P 1'
#
loop_
_entity.id
_entity.type
_entity.pdbx_description
1 polymer ?
#
loop_
_entity_poly.entity_id
_entity_poly.type
_entity_poly.pdbx_seq_one_letter_code
_entity_poly.pdbx_strand_id
1 'polypeptide(L)'
;MKTEKSIFEKIITGIAILLSGFYSFFGLAEFYKIGIKKETEFYPFGGEGPVPYYYSTAELYSYVNLTYGIAFGILLGIGFWSLRKNKISGFIIFELTILLIMLHIYHGWAE
;
A
#
# COMPACT_ATOMS: atom_id res chain seq x y z
N MET A 1 -24.19 -1.57 -23.57
CA MET A 1 -25.01 -1.75 -22.36
C MET A 1 -24.06 -1.92 -21.19
N LYS A 2 -24.04 -1.02 -20.20
CA LYS A 2 -23.20 -1.23 -19.00
C LYS A 2 -23.89 -2.29 -18.15
N THR A 3 -23.36 -3.50 -18.11
CA THR A 3 -23.79 -4.52 -17.16
C THR A 3 -23.48 -4.02 -15.75
N GLU A 4 -24.50 -3.97 -14.89
CA GLU A 4 -24.27 -3.70 -13.47
C GLU A 4 -23.42 -4.82 -12.88
N LYS A 5 -22.43 -4.43 -12.06
CA LYS A 5 -21.63 -5.39 -11.30
C LYS A 5 -22.51 -6.15 -10.33
N SER A 6 -22.23 -7.45 -10.17
CA SER A 6 -22.88 -8.27 -9.16
C SER A 6 -22.57 -7.75 -7.75
N ILE A 7 -23.42 -8.09 -6.78
CA ILE A 7 -23.19 -7.78 -5.36
C ILE A 7 -21.84 -8.36 -4.92
N PHE A 8 -21.53 -9.58 -5.35
CA PHE A 8 -20.25 -10.23 -5.05
C PHE A 8 -19.05 -9.42 -5.53
N GLU A 9 -19.08 -8.93 -6.77
CA GLU A 9 -17.99 -8.12 -7.32
C GLU A 9 -17.84 -6.76 -6.60
N LYS A 10 -18.97 -6.17 -6.16
CA LYS A 10 -18.94 -4.96 -5.32
C LYS A 10 -18.29 -5.23 -3.96
N ILE A 11 -18.57 -6.38 -3.34
CA ILE A 11 -17.94 -6.80 -2.09
C ILE A 11 -16.43 -6.96 -2.27
N ILE A 12 -15.99 -7.68 -3.31
CA ILE A 12 -14.56 -7.85 -3.63
C ILE A 12 -13.87 -6.50 -3.85
N THR A 13 -14.50 -5.60 -4.60
CA THR A 13 -13.98 -4.24 -4.79
C THR A 13 -13.88 -3.48 -3.47
N GLY A 14 -14.89 -3.62 -2.59
CA GLY A 14 -14.89 -3.01 -1.25
C GLY A 14 -13.73 -3.52 -0.37
N ILE A 15 -13.46 -4.82 -0.38
CA ILE A 15 -12.32 -5.41 0.33
C ILE A 15 -11.00 -4.84 -0.21
N ALA A 16 -10.84 -4.78 -1.53
CA ALA A 16 -9.63 -4.23 -2.16
C ALA A 16 -9.41 -2.74 -1.80
N ILE A 17 -10.48 -1.94 -1.72
CA ILE A 17 -10.46 -0.55 -1.26
C ILE A 17 -10.00 -0.47 0.19
N LEU A 18 -10.56 -1.28 1.09
CA LEU A 18 -10.19 -1.26 2.50
C LEU A 18 -8.72 -1.63 2.71
N LEU A 19 -8.24 -2.69 2.04
CA LEU A 19 -6.85 -3.10 2.09
C LEU A 19 -5.93 -2.01 1.53
N SER A 20 -6.24 -1.47 0.35
CA SER A 20 -5.44 -0.40 -0.26
C SER A 20 -5.43 0.86 0.60
N GLY A 21 -6.55 1.19 1.23
CA GLY A 21 -6.65 2.32 2.15
C GLY A 21 -5.80 2.13 3.40
N PHE A 22 -5.84 0.95 4.00
CA PHE A 22 -5.01 0.59 5.15
C PHE A 22 -3.52 0.75 4.82
N TYR A 23 -3.03 0.08 3.78
CA TYR A 23 -1.60 0.14 3.43
C TYR A 23 -1.17 1.54 2.96
N SER A 24 -2.02 2.26 2.23
CA SER A 24 -1.74 3.64 1.83
C SER A 24 -1.60 4.55 3.04
N PHE A 25 -2.53 4.46 4.00
CA PHE A 25 -2.50 5.23 5.23
C PHE A 25 -1.23 4.95 6.03
N PHE A 26 -0.89 3.67 6.25
CA PHE A 26 0.32 3.30 6.99
C PHE A 26 1.60 3.80 6.31
N GLY A 27 1.76 3.59 5.00
CA GLY A 27 2.96 4.05 4.28
C GLY A 27 3.12 5.57 4.31
N LEU A 28 2.03 6.33 4.12
CA LEU A 28 2.06 7.78 4.18
C LEU A 28 2.28 8.30 5.63
N ALA A 29 1.71 7.63 6.63
CA ALA A 29 1.91 7.97 8.03
C ALA A 29 3.37 7.77 8.46
N GLU A 30 3.98 6.65 8.08
CA GLU A 30 5.40 6.37 8.34
C GLU A 30 6.31 7.37 7.61
N PHE A 31 6.01 7.70 6.34
CA PHE A 31 6.74 8.75 5.63
C PHE A 31 6.62 10.11 6.35
N TYR A 32 5.43 10.49 6.81
CA TYR A 32 5.24 11.75 7.53
C TYR A 32 6.01 11.76 8.86
N LYS A 33 5.91 10.68 9.64
CA LYS A 33 6.59 10.54 10.93
C LYS A 33 8.11 10.57 10.81
N ILE A 34 8.67 9.79 9.89
CA ILE A 34 10.13 9.62 9.76
C ILE A 34 10.74 10.62 8.78
N GLY A 35 10.14 10.77 7.60
CA GLY A 35 10.62 11.65 6.54
C GLY A 35 10.46 13.13 6.88
N ILE A 36 9.32 13.52 7.47
CA ILE A 36 9.00 14.94 7.73
C ILE A 36 9.29 15.33 9.18
N LYS A 37 8.73 14.61 10.16
CA LYS A 37 8.86 14.95 11.59
C LYS A 37 10.17 14.49 12.22
N LYS A 38 10.94 13.64 11.54
CA LYS A 38 12.22 13.10 12.01
C LYS A 38 12.11 12.37 13.36
N GLU A 39 10.97 11.75 13.65
CA GLU A 39 10.72 11.01 14.89
C GLU A 39 11.38 9.60 14.83
N THR A 40 12.71 9.55 14.87
CA THR A 40 13.50 8.32 14.61
C THR A 40 13.95 7.56 15.85
N GLU A 41 13.72 8.09 17.05
CA GLU A 41 14.30 7.60 18.33
C GLU A 41 13.98 6.12 18.65
N PHE A 42 12.85 5.61 18.17
CA PHE A 42 12.40 4.24 18.42
C PHE A 42 12.61 3.27 17.25
N TYR A 43 13.36 3.67 16.22
CA TYR A 43 13.60 2.86 15.03
C TYR A 43 15.03 2.29 15.06
N PRO A 44 15.22 1.02 14.65
CA PRO A 44 16.53 0.37 14.64
C PRO A 44 17.38 0.78 13.42
N PHE A 45 17.40 2.07 13.09
CA PHE A 45 18.14 2.55 11.90
C PHE A 45 19.64 2.38 12.08
N GLY A 46 20.32 1.86 11.05
CA GLY A 46 21.76 1.65 11.06
C GLY A 46 22.26 0.61 12.08
N GLY A 47 21.36 -0.17 12.69
CA GLY A 47 21.70 -1.18 13.69
C GLY A 47 22.16 -2.51 13.08
N GLU A 48 22.96 -3.25 13.85
CA GLU A 48 23.32 -4.64 13.54
C GLU A 48 22.18 -5.56 13.99
N GLY A 49 21.43 -6.12 13.05
CA GLY A 49 20.34 -7.05 13.31
C GLY A 49 19.59 -7.44 12.03
N PRO A 50 18.72 -8.46 12.07
CA PRO A 50 17.93 -8.87 10.92
C PRO A 50 16.81 -7.86 10.67
N VAL A 51 17.16 -6.73 10.06
CA VAL A 51 16.23 -5.71 9.58
C VAL A 51 16.29 -5.65 8.06
N PRO A 52 15.17 -5.35 7.39
CA PRO A 52 15.18 -5.12 5.94
C PRO A 52 16.22 -4.05 5.56
N TYR A 53 16.85 -4.17 4.39
CA TYR A 53 17.93 -3.25 3.97
C TYR A 53 17.53 -1.76 4.01
N TYR A 54 16.24 -1.46 3.81
CA TYR A 54 15.73 -0.10 3.84
C TYR A 54 15.69 0.53 5.24
N TYR A 55 16.03 -0.21 6.30
CA TYR A 55 16.33 0.34 7.63
C TYR A 55 17.77 0.86 7.76
N SER A 56 18.60 0.77 6.73
CA SER A 56 19.97 1.32 6.77
C SER A 56 20.01 2.81 7.07
N THR A 57 19.04 3.59 6.57
CA THR A 57 18.88 5.00 6.93
C THR A 57 17.41 5.36 7.10
N ALA A 58 17.13 6.35 7.96
CA ALA A 58 15.78 6.89 8.13
C ALA A 58 15.20 7.46 6.83
N GLU A 59 16.06 8.05 5.99
CA GLU A 59 15.69 8.59 4.68
C GLU A 59 15.20 7.49 3.74
N LEU A 60 15.99 6.43 3.57
CA LEU A 60 15.63 5.30 2.71
C LEU A 60 14.35 4.63 3.20
N TYR A 61 14.23 4.38 4.51
CA TYR A 61 13.02 3.84 5.12
C TYR A 61 11.79 4.69 4.77
N SER A 62 11.90 6.01 4.93
CA SER A 62 10.79 6.93 4.67
C SER A 62 10.37 6.93 3.19
N TYR A 63 11.33 6.88 2.26
CA TYR A 63 11.02 6.84 0.83
C TYR A 63 10.41 5.51 0.38
N VAL A 64 10.83 4.39 0.95
CA VAL A 64 10.21 3.09 0.68
C VAL A 64 8.74 3.10 1.14
N ASN A 65 8.48 3.60 2.35
CA ASN A 65 7.11 3.73 2.87
C ASN A 65 6.25 4.70 2.06
N LEU A 66 6.80 5.83 1.60
CA LEU A 66 6.11 6.74 0.68
C LEU A 66 5.76 6.06 -0.63
N THR A 67 6.69 5.30 -1.21
CA THR A 67 6.54 4.62 -2.49
C THR A 67 5.37 3.63 -2.43
N TYR A 68 5.34 2.75 -1.43
CA TYR A 68 4.20 1.85 -1.24
C TYR A 68 2.93 2.61 -0.86
N GLY A 69 3.03 3.62 0.01
CA GLY A 69 1.91 4.46 0.40
C GLY A 69 1.18 5.08 -0.80
N ILE A 70 1.94 5.63 -1.77
CA ILE A 70 1.42 6.17 -3.03
C ILE A 70 0.89 5.05 -3.92
N ALA A 71 1.61 3.95 -4.09
CA ALA A 71 1.18 2.85 -4.96
C ALA A 71 -0.18 2.27 -4.51
N PHE A 72 -0.35 2.03 -3.21
CA PHE A 72 -1.64 1.64 -2.63
C PHE A 72 -2.68 2.77 -2.73
N GLY A 73 -2.29 4.03 -2.59
CA GLY A 73 -3.17 5.19 -2.78
C GLY A 73 -3.74 5.29 -4.20
N ILE A 74 -2.94 4.94 -5.22
CA ILE A 74 -3.40 4.86 -6.61
C ILE A 74 -4.44 3.74 -6.76
N LEU A 75 -4.17 2.55 -6.23
CA LEU A 75 -5.14 1.43 -6.24
C LEU A 75 -6.44 1.78 -5.49
N LEU A 76 -6.34 2.51 -4.38
CA LEU A 76 -7.49 3.03 -3.65
C LEU A 76 -8.34 3.95 -4.54
N GLY A 77 -7.72 4.91 -5.23
CA GLY A 77 -8.39 5.81 -6.17
C GLY A 77 -9.06 5.06 -7.33
N ILE A 78 -8.37 4.07 -7.90
CA ILE A 78 -8.91 3.18 -8.94
C ILE A 78 -10.11 2.39 -8.40
N GLY A 79 -10.03 1.87 -7.17
CA GLY A 79 -11.13 1.17 -6.49
C GLY A 79 -12.39 2.02 -6.38
N PHE A 80 -12.28 3.24 -5.84
CA PHE A 80 -13.42 4.16 -5.75
C PHE A 80 -13.96 4.56 -7.12
N TRP A 81 -13.09 4.80 -8.10
CA TRP A 81 -13.50 5.11 -9.46
C TRP A 81 -14.27 3.94 -10.09
N SER A 82 -13.79 2.72 -9.88
CA SER A 82 -14.42 1.49 -10.38
C SER A 82 -15.81 1.28 -9.82
N LEU A 83 -16.04 1.53 -8.52
CA LEU A 83 -17.38 1.50 -7.92
C LEU A 83 -18.33 2.53 -8.54
N ARG A 84 -17.84 3.74 -8.82
CA ARG A 84 -18.69 4.82 -9.38
C ARG A 84 -19.01 4.65 -10.86
N LYS A 85 -18.09 4.09 -11.65
CA LYS A 85 -18.21 4.08 -13.12
C LYS A 85 -18.42 2.69 -13.73
N ASN A 86 -18.29 1.62 -12.93
CA ASN A 86 -18.38 0.22 -13.36
C ASN A 86 -17.48 -0.09 -14.57
N LYS A 87 -16.24 0.45 -14.57
CA LYS A 87 -15.32 0.35 -15.71
C LYS A 87 -14.24 -0.72 -15.61
N ILE A 88 -13.82 -1.08 -14.40
CA ILE A 88 -12.73 -2.02 -14.15
C ILE A 88 -13.30 -3.15 -13.30
N SER A 89 -12.95 -4.41 -13.57
CA SER A 89 -13.47 -5.50 -12.75
C SER A 89 -12.98 -5.40 -11.31
N GLY A 90 -13.84 -5.72 -10.34
CA GLY A 90 -13.47 -5.81 -8.93
C GLY A 90 -12.36 -6.84 -8.67
N PHE A 91 -12.38 -7.96 -9.42
CA PHE A 91 -11.37 -9.01 -9.32
C PHE A 91 -9.98 -8.51 -9.71
N ILE A 92 -9.86 -7.76 -10.81
CA ILE A 92 -8.59 -7.17 -11.25
C ILE A 92 -8.02 -6.25 -10.17
N ILE A 93 -8.86 -5.42 -9.55
CA ILE A 93 -8.40 -4.49 -8.50
C ILE A 93 -7.92 -5.28 -7.29
N PHE A 94 -8.68 -6.30 -6.88
CA PHE A 94 -8.29 -7.17 -5.78
C PHE A 94 -6.99 -7.92 -6.05
N GLU A 95 -6.82 -8.52 -7.22
CA GLU A 95 -5.60 -9.21 -7.63
C GLU A 95 -4.39 -8.27 -7.60
N LEU A 96 -4.52 -7.06 -8.13
CA LEU A 96 -3.45 -6.06 -8.07
C LEU A 96 -3.12 -5.64 -6.64
N THR A 97 -4.13 -5.49 -5.78
CA THR A 97 -3.91 -5.20 -4.35
C THR A 97 -3.15 -6.34 -3.68
N ILE A 98 -3.55 -7.59 -3.91
CA ILE A 98 -2.85 -8.77 -3.33
C ILE A 98 -1.43 -8.89 -3.87
N LEU A 99 -1.22 -8.70 -5.17
CA LEU A 99 0.11 -8.71 -5.78
C LEU A 99 1.00 -7.63 -5.16
N LEU A 100 0.48 -6.42 -4.95
CA LEU A 100 1.25 -5.33 -4.35
C LEU A 100 1.56 -5.60 -2.87
N ILE A 101 0.66 -6.25 -2.12
CA ILE A 101 0.93 -6.70 -0.75
C ILE A 101 2.05 -7.74 -0.75
N MET A 102 2.00 -8.74 -1.64
CA MET A 102 3.04 -9.74 -1.76
C MET A 102 4.39 -9.13 -2.13
N LEU A 103 4.41 -8.16 -3.05
CA LEU A 103 5.63 -7.41 -3.40
C LEU A 103 6.18 -6.63 -2.20
N HIS A 104 5.32 -5.96 -1.44
CA HIS A 104 5.73 -5.22 -0.24
C HIS A 104 6.33 -6.14 0.82
N ILE A 105 5.71 -7.29 1.08
CA ILE A 105 6.22 -8.30 2.02
C ILE A 105 7.55 -8.89 1.52
N TYR A 106 7.60 -9.29 0.25
CA TYR A 106 8.81 -9.84 -0.37
C TYR A 106 9.96 -8.84 -0.33
N HIS A 107 9.69 -7.56 -0.58
CA HIS A 107 10.70 -6.49 -0.51
C HIS A 107 11.23 -6.28 0.91
N GLY A 108 10.40 -6.49 1.94
CA GLY A 108 10.83 -6.54 3.33
C GLY A 108 11.66 -7.77 3.70
N TRP A 109 11.57 -8.84 2.91
CA TRP A 109 12.29 -10.10 3.16
C TRP A 109 13.53 -10.27 2.30
N ALA A 110 13.58 -9.60 1.14
CA ALA A 110 14.73 -9.57 0.27
C ALA A 110 15.84 -8.75 0.92
N GLU A 111 16.99 -9.41 1.14
CA GLU A 111 18.24 -8.80 1.61
C GLU A 111 18.82 -7.81 0.59
#